data_AF-A0A917WUK8-F1
#
_entry.id   AF-A0A917WUK8-F1
#
_cell.length_a   1.000
_cell.length_b   1.000
_cell.length_c   1.000
_cell.angle_alpha   90.00
_cell.angle_beta   90.00
_cell.angle_gamma   90.00
#
_symmetry.space_group_name_H-M   'P 1'
#
loop_
_entity.id
_entity.type
_entity.pdbx_description
1 polymer ?
#
loop_
_entity_poly.entity_id
_entity_poly.type
_entity_poly.pdbx_seq_one_letter_code
_entity_poly.pdbx_strand_id
1 'polypeptide(L)'
;MGRETPQGGGRGGRIAGVVAVVVALVAALSAVLAGPGIVRAFGAGGGQSTAWQAGKPPEAPLAVLPAMDTQAPMPAEAALAAALGPLLAVPALGPHITASVVDVATGQVLYSSEPDAAMTPASTTKVVTAAAALGARGPAYRITTRVVQGAQPGEVVIIGAGDPTLGVFPTAYYPGAPRLDALAAQVKEALGGTPPTRVIYDQSVYTGPGVGPAWDDDSITNGSGAVITALMTEGGRTKPEKYSGRYPQPDVQAAQQFARLLGLPNSAIAAGTAPQGAKELGKVESPPMVRMVEFMLQESDNVLADALARQVAIAKGQPASFEGGAAAMKMVLEELNLPVTGYGLVDGSGFSRNDRLSPALLTSILAMAARADHADLRGIFSGLPVAGYSGTLASRYVKAQEGAAAAGLVRAKTGTLTGVNSLTGIVVDADGRTLAFAFMADQTTNGNQAVIALDRVAAALAACGCR
;
A
#
# COMPACT_ATOMS: atom_id res chain seq x y z
N MET A 1 43.86 -72.20 67.32
CA MET A 1 44.74 -71.60 68.34
C MET A 1 45.14 -70.21 67.87
N GLY A 2 45.09 -69.22 68.77
CA GLY A 2 45.79 -67.94 68.60
C GLY A 2 44.99 -66.80 67.96
N ARG A 3 44.51 -65.88 68.80
CA ARG A 3 44.02 -64.52 68.46
C ARG A 3 45.15 -63.64 67.94
N GLU A 4 44.84 -62.73 67.02
CA GLU A 4 45.43 -61.37 67.01
C GLU A 4 44.42 -60.32 66.49
N THR A 5 44.36 -59.20 67.21
CA THR A 5 43.87 -57.85 66.85
C THR A 5 44.71 -56.88 67.72
N PRO A 6 44.72 -55.55 67.48
CA PRO A 6 44.84 -54.79 66.22
C PRO A 6 45.80 -53.57 66.40
N GLN A 7 46.01 -52.74 65.35
CA GLN A 7 46.31 -51.28 65.40
C GLN A 7 46.27 -50.79 63.94
N GLY A 8 45.63 -49.71 63.49
CA GLY A 8 45.14 -48.48 64.12
C GLY A 8 45.89 -47.27 63.54
N GLY A 9 45.26 -46.47 62.66
CA GLY A 9 45.76 -45.11 62.37
C GLY A 9 45.54 -44.53 60.97
N GLY A 10 44.63 -43.54 60.86
CA GLY A 10 45.01 -42.25 60.24
C GLY A 10 44.57 -41.91 58.80
N ARG A 11 43.34 -42.21 58.37
CA ARG A 11 42.79 -41.69 57.08
C ARG A 11 42.00 -40.37 57.16
N GLY A 12 41.80 -39.79 58.35
CA GLY A 12 40.97 -38.59 58.55
C GLY A 12 41.64 -37.25 58.24
N GLY A 13 42.97 -37.12 58.38
CA GLY A 13 43.65 -35.82 58.30
C GLY A 13 43.83 -35.24 56.90
N ARG A 14 43.90 -36.09 55.86
CA ARG A 14 44.22 -35.64 54.48
C ARG A 14 43.02 -35.08 53.72
N ILE A 15 41.80 -35.52 54.02
CA ILE A 15 40.58 -35.05 53.34
C ILE A 15 40.16 -33.67 53.87
N ALA A 16 40.31 -33.43 55.18
CA ALA A 16 40.01 -32.13 55.78
C ALA A 16 40.92 -31.00 55.25
N GLY A 17 42.20 -31.29 54.98
CA GLY A 17 43.14 -30.32 54.41
C GLY A 17 42.80 -29.88 52.98
N VAL A 18 42.33 -30.80 52.13
CA VAL A 18 41.98 -30.49 50.74
C VAL A 18 40.72 -29.63 50.66
N VAL A 19 39.70 -29.92 51.49
CA VAL A 19 38.46 -29.13 51.53
C VAL A 19 38.73 -27.70 52.02
N ALA A 20 39.59 -27.52 53.02
CA ALA A 20 39.96 -26.20 53.52
C ALA A 20 40.66 -25.32 52.46
N VAL A 21 41.53 -25.91 51.64
CA VAL A 21 42.22 -25.19 50.56
C VAL A 21 41.26 -24.78 49.44
N VAL A 22 40.30 -25.63 49.08
CA VAL A 22 39.30 -25.30 48.05
C VAL A 22 38.36 -24.19 48.53
N VAL A 23 37.91 -24.23 49.79
CA VAL A 23 37.06 -23.17 50.36
C VAL A 23 37.82 -21.83 50.45
N ALA A 24 39.10 -21.85 50.81
CA ALA A 24 39.94 -20.65 50.83
C ALA A 24 40.16 -20.06 49.43
N LEU A 25 40.34 -20.90 48.41
CA LEU A 25 40.47 -20.45 47.01
C LEU A 25 39.17 -19.87 46.46
N VAL A 26 38.02 -20.45 46.79
CA VAL A 26 36.70 -19.92 46.39
C VAL A 26 36.42 -18.59 47.10
N ALA A 27 36.76 -18.45 48.38
CA ALA A 27 36.61 -17.20 49.12
C ALA A 27 37.54 -16.10 48.58
N ALA A 28 38.78 -16.43 48.23
CA ALA A 28 39.72 -15.48 47.61
C ALA A 28 39.25 -15.03 46.22
N LEU A 29 38.69 -15.93 45.42
CA LEU A 29 38.14 -15.61 44.10
C LEU A 29 36.88 -14.73 44.20
N SER A 30 36.06 -14.95 45.24
CA SER A 30 34.87 -14.13 45.55
C SER A 30 35.26 -12.71 45.99
N ALA A 31 36.33 -12.56 46.75
CA ALA A 31 36.83 -11.25 47.19
C ALA A 31 37.46 -10.44 46.04
N VAL A 32 38.07 -11.10 45.04
CA VAL A 32 38.58 -10.43 43.83
C VAL A 32 37.44 -9.95 42.92
N LEU A 33 36.33 -10.71 42.84
CA LEU A 33 35.14 -10.32 42.06
C LEU A 33 34.28 -9.23 42.73
N ALA A 34 34.41 -9.06 44.06
CA ALA A 34 33.71 -8.03 44.83
C ALA A 34 34.60 -6.81 45.19
N GLY A 35 35.81 -6.73 44.64
CA GLY A 35 36.73 -5.62 44.88
C GLY A 35 36.22 -4.30 44.26
N PRO A 36 36.49 -3.13 44.90
CA PRO A 36 35.96 -1.83 44.48
C PRO A 36 36.34 -1.39 43.05
N GLY A 37 37.28 -2.08 42.40
CA GLY A 37 37.63 -1.86 41.00
C GLY A 37 36.59 -2.38 39.99
N ILE A 38 35.87 -3.47 40.29
CA ILE A 38 34.87 -4.05 39.37
C ILE A 38 33.54 -3.28 39.45
N VAL A 39 33.19 -2.77 40.64
CA VAL A 39 32.01 -1.89 40.82
C VAL A 39 32.14 -0.56 40.05
N ARG A 40 33.38 -0.09 39.81
CA ARG A 40 33.66 1.06 38.95
C ARG A 40 33.56 0.75 37.45
N ALA A 41 33.81 -0.49 37.03
CA ALA A 41 33.66 -0.90 35.62
C ALA A 41 32.18 -1.06 35.20
N PHE A 42 31.27 -1.29 36.16
CA PHE A 42 29.82 -1.34 35.94
C PHE A 42 29.08 -0.03 36.27
N GLY A 43 29.79 1.10 36.34
CA GLY A 43 29.16 2.43 36.28
C GLY A 43 28.34 2.85 37.51
N ALA A 44 28.49 2.18 38.66
CA ALA A 44 27.82 2.58 39.91
C ALA A 44 28.68 3.55 40.75
N GLY A 45 29.41 4.45 40.10
CA GLY A 45 30.21 5.51 40.75
C GLY A 45 29.52 6.86 40.59
N GLY A 46 29.20 7.51 41.71
CA GLY A 46 28.46 8.76 41.79
C GLY A 46 28.82 9.80 40.72
N GLY A 47 27.88 10.01 39.80
CA GLY A 47 27.90 11.16 38.90
C GLY A 47 27.72 12.43 39.71
N GLN A 48 28.49 13.46 39.37
CA GLN A 48 28.24 14.83 39.81
C GLN A 48 26.75 15.13 39.67
N SER A 49 26.13 15.69 40.70
CA SER A 49 24.76 16.20 40.59
C SER A 49 24.77 17.36 39.61
N THR A 50 24.53 17.07 38.33
CA THR A 50 24.08 18.09 37.39
C THR A 50 22.72 18.52 37.92
N ALA A 51 22.64 19.75 38.43
CA ALA A 51 21.36 20.37 38.73
C ALA A 51 20.58 20.38 37.42
N TRP A 52 19.57 19.50 37.32
CA TRP A 52 18.64 19.49 36.21
C TRP A 52 17.89 20.82 36.25
N GLN A 53 18.32 21.76 35.42
CA GLN A 53 17.43 22.81 34.99
C GLN A 53 16.43 22.13 34.07
N ALA A 54 15.16 22.10 34.48
CA ALA A 54 14.09 21.79 33.55
C ALA A 54 14.20 22.80 32.41
N GLY A 55 14.68 22.36 31.25
CA GLY A 55 14.48 23.11 30.03
C GLY A 55 13.00 23.40 29.87
N LYS A 56 12.64 24.43 29.09
CA LYS A 56 11.25 24.58 28.66
C LYS A 56 10.77 23.20 28.18
N PRO A 57 9.67 22.65 28.73
CA PRO A 57 9.15 21.40 28.23
C PRO A 57 9.07 21.53 26.70
N PRO A 58 9.58 20.55 25.94
CA PRO A 58 9.38 20.56 24.50
C PRO A 58 7.89 20.78 24.28
N GLU A 59 7.57 21.70 23.38
CA GLU A 59 6.19 21.89 22.95
C GLU A 59 5.64 20.51 22.62
N ALA A 60 4.49 20.16 23.20
CA ALA A 60 3.94 18.83 23.02
C ALA A 60 3.88 18.58 21.51
N PRO A 61 4.43 17.46 21.01
CA PRO A 61 4.35 17.19 19.59
C PRO A 61 2.88 17.27 19.20
N LEU A 62 2.57 17.97 18.09
CA LEU A 62 1.23 17.98 17.54
C LEU A 62 0.75 16.54 17.48
N ALA A 63 -0.49 16.31 17.94
CA ALA A 63 -1.06 14.98 17.94
C ALA A 63 -0.88 14.37 16.54
N VAL A 64 -0.22 13.21 16.47
CA VAL A 64 -0.15 12.46 15.23
C VAL A 64 -1.56 11.92 15.01
N LEU A 65 -2.29 12.48 14.02
CA LEU A 65 -3.71 12.23 13.76
C LEU A 65 -4.66 12.85 14.82
N PRO A 66 -4.72 14.19 14.95
CA PRO A 66 -5.88 14.76 15.63
C PRO A 66 -7.12 14.34 14.84
N ALA A 67 -8.19 13.93 15.54
CA ALA A 67 -9.49 13.79 14.88
C ALA A 67 -9.86 15.14 14.26
N MET A 68 -10.54 15.11 13.12
CA MET A 68 -11.00 16.31 12.42
C MET A 68 -11.73 17.24 13.40
N ASP A 69 -11.20 18.45 13.59
CA ASP A 69 -11.89 19.47 14.37
C ASP A 69 -12.97 20.10 13.49
N THR A 70 -14.18 19.57 13.60
CA THR A 70 -15.36 20.09 12.89
C THR A 70 -15.80 21.46 13.40
N GLN A 71 -15.25 21.94 14.53
CA GLN A 71 -15.50 23.26 15.10
C GLN A 71 -14.40 24.28 14.78
N ALA A 72 -13.28 23.84 14.19
CA ALA A 72 -12.25 24.74 13.71
C ALA A 72 -12.85 25.74 12.71
N PRO A 73 -12.43 27.03 12.74
CA PRO A 73 -12.88 28.04 11.78
C PRO A 73 -12.65 27.58 10.33
N MET A 74 -13.58 27.91 9.46
CA MET A 74 -13.42 27.65 8.03
C MET A 74 -12.66 28.81 7.38
N PRO A 75 -11.71 28.54 6.46
CA PRO A 75 -11.05 29.58 5.71
C PRO A 75 -12.03 30.46 4.90
N ALA A 76 -11.82 31.77 4.91
CA ALA A 76 -12.50 32.71 4.03
C ALA A 76 -12.04 32.51 2.57
N GLU A 77 -12.99 32.35 1.66
CA GLU A 77 -12.75 32.06 0.24
C GLU A 77 -11.80 33.08 -0.42
N ALA A 78 -11.97 34.38 -0.13
CA ALA A 78 -11.13 35.44 -0.68
C ALA A 78 -9.67 35.35 -0.20
N ALA A 79 -9.46 34.99 1.07
CA ALA A 79 -8.12 34.86 1.64
C ALA A 79 -7.43 33.58 1.12
N LEU A 80 -8.19 32.50 0.95
CA LEU A 80 -7.71 31.29 0.29
C LEU A 80 -7.32 31.55 -1.17
N ALA A 81 -8.16 32.25 -1.93
CA ALA A 81 -7.85 32.64 -3.30
C ALA A 81 -6.58 33.51 -3.40
N ALA A 82 -6.39 34.45 -2.46
CA ALA A 82 -5.18 35.27 -2.40
C ALA A 82 -3.92 34.45 -2.09
N ALA A 83 -4.02 33.41 -1.24
CA ALA A 83 -2.91 32.53 -0.91
C ALA A 83 -2.54 31.60 -2.07
N LEU A 84 -3.53 31.03 -2.77
CA LEU A 84 -3.31 30.01 -3.81
C LEU A 84 -3.04 30.61 -5.19
N GLY A 85 -3.69 31.72 -5.55
CA GLY A 85 -3.65 32.30 -6.90
C GLY A 85 -2.23 32.48 -7.46
N PRO A 86 -1.31 33.16 -6.73
CA PRO A 86 0.07 33.34 -7.19
C PRO A 86 0.84 32.03 -7.36
N LEU A 87 0.55 31.01 -6.55
CA LEU A 87 1.23 29.71 -6.59
C LEU A 87 0.72 28.84 -7.74
N LEU A 88 -0.56 28.95 -8.08
CA LEU A 88 -1.18 28.25 -9.21
C LEU A 88 -0.80 28.89 -10.56
N ALA A 89 -0.41 30.16 -10.56
CA ALA A 89 -0.01 30.90 -11.77
C ALA A 89 1.49 30.73 -12.13
N VAL A 90 2.26 29.92 -11.41
CA VAL A 90 3.70 29.79 -11.69
C VAL A 90 3.94 29.05 -13.01
N PRO A 91 4.90 29.49 -13.85
CA PRO A 91 5.14 28.89 -15.17
C PRO A 91 5.45 27.39 -15.15
N ALA A 92 5.95 26.86 -14.02
CA ALA A 92 6.26 25.45 -13.86
C ALA A 92 5.02 24.54 -13.96
N LEU A 93 3.82 25.07 -13.70
CA LEU A 93 2.56 24.34 -13.79
C LEU A 93 1.95 24.34 -15.19
N GLY A 94 2.66 24.90 -16.18
CA GLY A 94 2.14 25.00 -17.54
C GLY A 94 1.06 26.09 -17.67
N PRO A 95 0.49 26.24 -18.88
CA PRO A 95 -0.52 27.27 -19.17
C PRO A 95 -1.92 26.92 -18.69
N HIS A 96 -2.18 25.66 -18.30
CA HIS A 96 -3.51 25.18 -17.97
C HIS A 96 -3.49 24.38 -16.66
N ILE A 97 -4.26 24.89 -15.69
CA ILE A 97 -4.38 24.33 -14.36
C ILE A 97 -5.82 24.39 -13.88
N THR A 98 -6.31 23.26 -13.37
CA THR A 98 -7.60 23.18 -12.69
C THR A 98 -7.38 22.87 -11.22
N ALA A 99 -8.29 23.37 -10.39
CA ALA A 99 -8.17 23.25 -8.95
C ALA A 99 -9.53 23.17 -8.28
N SER A 100 -9.61 22.41 -7.20
CA SER A 100 -10.74 22.40 -6.28
C SER A 100 -10.20 22.26 -4.85
N VAL A 101 -10.73 23.05 -3.92
CA VAL A 101 -10.53 22.92 -2.48
C VAL A 101 -11.89 22.96 -1.81
N VAL A 102 -12.17 21.97 -0.98
CA VAL A 102 -13.43 21.83 -0.27
C VAL A 102 -13.18 21.60 1.22
N ASP A 103 -14.08 22.12 2.05
CA ASP A 103 -14.16 21.74 3.45
C ASP A 103 -14.62 20.29 3.57
N VAL A 104 -13.87 19.44 4.26
CA VAL A 104 -14.19 18.01 4.32
C VAL A 104 -15.44 17.76 5.18
N ALA A 105 -15.67 18.55 6.22
CA ALA A 105 -16.78 18.33 7.14
C ALA A 105 -18.15 18.68 6.52
N THR A 106 -18.21 19.75 5.73
CA THR A 106 -19.46 20.26 5.13
C THR A 106 -19.61 19.94 3.65
N GLY A 107 -18.51 19.66 2.95
CA GLY A 107 -18.48 19.56 1.48
C GLY A 107 -18.54 20.92 0.77
N GLN A 108 -18.48 22.04 1.50
CA GLN A 108 -18.50 23.36 0.90
C GLN A 108 -17.24 23.61 0.07
N VAL A 109 -17.42 24.10 -1.16
CA VAL A 109 -16.32 24.55 -2.01
C VAL A 109 -15.77 25.87 -1.45
N LEU A 110 -14.46 25.90 -1.17
CA LEU A 110 -13.77 27.08 -0.63
C LEU A 110 -12.91 27.79 -1.68
N TYR A 111 -12.46 27.04 -2.69
CA TYR A 111 -11.73 27.56 -3.83
C TYR A 111 -11.92 26.63 -5.02
N SER A 112 -12.04 27.21 -6.21
CA SER A 112 -12.07 26.44 -7.45
C SER A 112 -11.54 27.24 -8.64
N SER A 113 -10.86 26.55 -9.54
CA SER A 113 -10.52 27.02 -10.89
C SER A 113 -10.92 25.93 -11.87
N GLU A 114 -11.88 26.23 -12.75
CA GLU A 114 -12.44 25.28 -13.73
C GLU A 114 -12.78 23.91 -13.10
N PRO A 115 -13.63 23.88 -12.05
CA PRO A 115 -13.81 22.69 -11.21
C PRO A 115 -14.35 21.45 -11.93
N ASP A 116 -15.09 21.65 -13.03
CA ASP A 116 -15.71 20.60 -13.84
C ASP A 116 -14.92 20.26 -15.11
N ALA A 117 -13.80 20.95 -15.36
CA ALA A 117 -13.00 20.72 -16.57
C ALA A 117 -12.35 19.34 -16.54
N ALA A 118 -12.51 18.63 -17.65
CA ALA A 118 -12.02 17.28 -17.83
C ALA A 118 -10.53 17.30 -18.19
N MET A 119 -9.66 16.90 -17.26
CA MET A 119 -8.21 16.88 -17.46
C MET A 119 -7.63 15.47 -17.31
N THR A 120 -6.48 15.22 -17.92
CA THR A 120 -5.72 13.99 -17.71
C THR A 120 -5.23 13.92 -16.25
N PRO A 121 -5.69 12.95 -15.45
CA PRO A 121 -5.42 12.91 -14.02
C PRO A 121 -4.10 12.25 -13.64
N ALA A 122 -3.49 11.47 -14.53
CA ALA A 122 -2.45 10.51 -14.18
C ALA A 122 -2.88 9.64 -12.97
N SER A 123 -1.95 9.20 -12.12
CA SER A 123 -2.26 8.31 -10.97
C SER A 123 -3.19 8.88 -9.88
N THR A 124 -3.69 10.12 -9.99
CA THR A 124 -4.81 10.56 -9.13
C THR A 124 -6.12 9.84 -9.48
N THR A 125 -6.22 9.19 -10.66
CA THR A 125 -7.27 8.21 -11.01
C THR A 125 -7.47 7.15 -9.93
N LYS A 126 -6.41 6.74 -9.24
CA LYS A 126 -6.50 5.70 -8.21
C LYS A 126 -7.41 6.09 -7.02
N VAL A 127 -7.68 7.39 -6.82
CA VAL A 127 -8.69 7.85 -5.85
C VAL A 127 -10.10 7.41 -6.27
N VAL A 128 -10.41 7.52 -7.57
CA VAL A 128 -11.65 7.01 -8.15
C VAL A 128 -11.72 5.49 -8.05
N THR A 129 -10.65 4.79 -8.44
CA THR A 129 -10.61 3.31 -8.35
C THR A 129 -10.78 2.82 -6.92
N ALA A 130 -10.18 3.52 -5.94
CA ALA A 130 -10.34 3.20 -4.53
C ALA A 130 -11.80 3.35 -4.08
N ALA A 131 -12.44 4.48 -4.37
CA ALA A 131 -13.84 4.72 -4.03
C ALA A 131 -14.77 3.70 -4.70
N ALA A 132 -14.56 3.43 -5.99
CA ALA A 132 -15.38 2.48 -6.73
C ALA A 132 -15.21 1.03 -6.24
N ALA A 133 -13.98 0.60 -5.95
CA ALA A 133 -13.69 -0.74 -5.44
C ALA A 133 -14.28 -0.96 -4.03
N LEU A 134 -14.12 0.01 -3.14
CA LEU A 134 -14.70 -0.04 -1.80
C LEU A 134 -16.23 0.02 -1.84
N GLY A 135 -16.81 0.93 -2.63
CA GLY A 135 -18.26 1.06 -2.74
C GLY A 135 -18.94 -0.16 -3.39
N ALA A 136 -18.29 -0.80 -4.37
CA ALA A 136 -18.89 -1.95 -5.06
C ALA A 136 -18.76 -3.28 -4.31
N ARG A 137 -17.66 -3.49 -3.58
CA ARG A 137 -17.32 -4.79 -2.96
C ARG A 137 -17.29 -4.75 -1.43
N GLY A 138 -17.11 -3.57 -0.85
CA GLY A 138 -16.87 -3.38 0.58
C GLY A 138 -15.40 -3.63 0.98
N PRO A 139 -14.95 -3.06 2.11
CA PRO A 139 -13.56 -3.11 2.56
C PRO A 139 -13.07 -4.52 2.93
N ALA A 140 -13.99 -5.40 3.35
CA ALA A 140 -13.67 -6.76 3.81
C ALA A 140 -13.61 -7.80 2.68
N TYR A 141 -14.03 -7.46 1.46
CA TYR A 141 -14.04 -8.39 0.34
C TYR A 141 -12.63 -8.92 0.04
N ARG A 142 -12.55 -10.19 -0.34
CA ARG A 142 -11.32 -10.85 -0.77
C ARG A 142 -11.55 -11.53 -2.11
N ILE A 143 -10.53 -11.51 -2.95
CA ILE A 143 -10.53 -12.22 -4.23
C ILE A 143 -10.05 -13.65 -3.93
N THR A 144 -10.84 -14.65 -4.29
CA THR A 144 -10.51 -16.05 -4.02
C THR A 144 -9.95 -16.74 -5.26
N THR A 145 -8.69 -17.18 -5.20
CA THR A 145 -8.10 -18.08 -6.19
C THR A 145 -8.39 -19.52 -5.79
N ARG A 146 -8.97 -20.31 -6.70
CA ARG A 146 -9.39 -21.69 -6.44
C ARG A 146 -8.64 -22.68 -7.32
N VAL A 147 -8.53 -23.91 -6.85
CA VAL A 147 -8.14 -25.05 -7.66
C VAL A 147 -9.24 -26.10 -7.59
N VAL A 148 -9.66 -26.62 -8.74
CA VAL A 148 -10.68 -27.67 -8.85
C VAL A 148 -10.15 -28.86 -9.66
N GLN A 149 -10.86 -29.99 -9.64
CA GLN A 149 -10.58 -31.11 -10.55
C GLN A 149 -10.81 -30.71 -12.01
N GLY A 150 -9.93 -31.17 -12.90
CA GLY A 150 -10.08 -30.99 -14.34
C GLY A 150 -11.04 -31.99 -14.97
N ALA A 151 -11.25 -31.83 -16.27
CA ALA A 151 -12.19 -32.66 -17.03
C ALA A 151 -11.67 -34.10 -17.23
N GLN A 152 -10.34 -34.26 -17.34
CA GLN A 152 -9.70 -35.57 -17.48
C GLN A 152 -9.09 -36.06 -16.15
N PRO A 153 -9.00 -37.38 -15.93
CA PRO A 153 -8.32 -37.93 -14.76
C PRO A 153 -6.89 -37.40 -14.60
N GLY A 154 -6.58 -36.91 -13.41
CA GLY A 154 -5.27 -36.34 -13.08
C GLY A 154 -5.09 -34.86 -13.43
N GLU A 155 -6.03 -34.24 -14.15
CA GLU A 155 -6.00 -32.80 -14.38
C GLU A 155 -6.46 -32.03 -13.15
N VAL A 156 -5.83 -30.88 -12.90
CA VAL A 156 -6.30 -29.87 -11.94
C VAL A 156 -6.41 -28.53 -12.64
N VAL A 157 -7.39 -27.72 -12.28
CA VAL A 157 -7.63 -26.40 -12.89
C VAL A 157 -7.40 -25.33 -11.84
N ILE A 158 -6.41 -24.45 -12.05
CA ILE A 158 -6.25 -23.23 -11.25
C ILE A 158 -7.07 -22.10 -11.89
N ILE A 159 -7.98 -21.53 -11.11
CA ILE A 159 -8.92 -20.49 -11.57
C ILE A 159 -8.43 -19.15 -11.07
N GLY A 160 -7.93 -18.32 -12.00
CA GLY A 160 -7.55 -16.94 -11.74
C GLY A 160 -8.80 -16.08 -11.61
N ALA A 161 -9.05 -15.55 -10.41
CA ALA A 161 -10.19 -14.67 -10.14
C ALA A 161 -9.84 -13.18 -10.20
N GLY A 162 -8.62 -12.84 -10.66
CA GLY A 162 -8.11 -11.48 -10.75
C GLY A 162 -7.36 -10.97 -9.53
N ASP A 163 -6.85 -11.87 -8.67
CA ASP A 163 -5.94 -11.51 -7.57
C ASP A 163 -4.50 -11.39 -8.10
N PRO A 164 -3.91 -10.19 -8.20
CA PRO A 164 -2.53 -10.06 -8.64
C PRO A 164 -1.52 -10.31 -7.53
N THR A 165 -1.96 -10.48 -6.29
CA THR A 165 -1.08 -10.45 -5.11
C THR A 165 -0.41 -11.79 -4.81
N LEU A 166 -0.87 -12.88 -5.42
CA LEU A 166 -0.49 -14.25 -5.08
C LEU A 166 1.04 -14.42 -5.00
N GLY A 167 1.50 -14.70 -3.79
CA GLY A 167 2.89 -14.63 -3.42
C GLY A 167 3.67 -15.86 -3.85
N VAL A 168 4.88 -15.62 -4.39
CA VAL A 168 5.83 -16.69 -4.78
C VAL A 168 7.23 -16.48 -4.21
N PHE A 169 7.61 -15.24 -3.86
CA PHE A 169 8.92 -14.96 -3.29
C PHE A 169 8.99 -15.31 -1.79
N PRO A 170 10.19 -15.51 -1.20
CA PRO A 170 10.32 -15.69 0.25
C PRO A 170 9.68 -14.56 1.06
N THR A 171 9.85 -13.33 0.57
CA THR A 171 9.14 -12.13 1.05
C THR A 171 8.27 -11.64 -0.09
N ALA A 172 6.94 -11.73 0.08
CA ALA A 172 6.00 -11.24 -0.92
C ALA A 172 6.12 -9.73 -1.09
N TYR A 173 5.95 -9.24 -2.32
CA TYR A 173 5.93 -7.80 -2.59
C TYR A 173 4.67 -7.15 -2.00
N TYR A 174 3.54 -7.85 -2.07
CA TYR A 174 2.28 -7.41 -1.50
C TYR A 174 2.13 -7.90 -0.04
N PRO A 175 2.01 -6.99 0.95
CA PRO A 175 1.85 -7.38 2.35
C PRO A 175 0.58 -8.20 2.59
N GLY A 176 0.72 -9.32 3.29
CA GLY A 176 -0.40 -10.20 3.62
C GLY A 176 -0.94 -11.02 2.44
N ALA A 177 -0.22 -11.05 1.31
CA ALA A 177 -0.60 -11.86 0.17
C ALA A 177 -0.74 -13.35 0.51
N PRO A 178 -1.73 -14.04 -0.09
CA PRO A 178 -1.77 -15.50 -0.04
C PRO A 178 -0.56 -16.11 -0.72
N ARG A 179 -0.30 -17.38 -0.43
CA ARG A 179 0.87 -18.09 -0.93
C ARG A 179 0.49 -19.15 -1.97
N LEU A 180 1.18 -19.16 -3.11
CA LEU A 180 0.97 -20.18 -4.15
C LEU A 180 1.39 -21.58 -3.68
N ASP A 181 2.45 -21.67 -2.87
CA ASP A 181 2.91 -22.95 -2.28
C ASP A 181 1.90 -23.54 -1.29
N ALA A 182 1.23 -22.71 -0.49
CA ALA A 182 0.13 -23.14 0.38
C ALA A 182 -1.05 -23.67 -0.42
N LEU A 183 -1.42 -23.02 -1.53
CA LEU A 183 -2.46 -23.53 -2.43
C LEU A 183 -2.07 -24.89 -3.02
N ALA A 184 -0.82 -25.06 -3.45
CA ALA A 184 -0.33 -26.33 -3.97
C ALA A 184 -0.31 -27.45 -2.91
N ALA A 185 0.00 -27.11 -1.65
CA ALA A 185 -0.05 -28.04 -0.54
C ALA A 185 -1.47 -28.57 -0.27
N GLN A 186 -2.47 -27.68 -0.25
CA GLN A 186 -3.89 -28.06 -0.12
C GLN A 186 -4.30 -29.04 -1.24
N VAL A 187 -3.89 -28.76 -2.48
CA VAL A 187 -4.22 -29.61 -3.62
C VAL A 187 -3.59 -31.00 -3.49
N LYS A 188 -2.32 -31.09 -3.09
CA LYS A 188 -1.65 -32.39 -2.84
C LYS A 188 -2.35 -33.20 -1.75
N GLU A 189 -2.78 -32.53 -0.68
CA GLU A 189 -3.54 -33.15 0.40
C GLU A 189 -4.90 -33.66 -0.09
N ALA A 190 -5.65 -32.83 -0.83
CA ALA A 190 -6.95 -33.18 -1.39
C ALA A 190 -6.91 -34.33 -2.40
N LEU A 191 -5.76 -34.54 -3.07
CA LEU A 191 -5.51 -35.67 -3.98
C LEU A 191 -5.02 -36.93 -3.27
N GLY A 192 -4.81 -36.89 -1.94
CA GLY A 192 -4.39 -38.05 -1.15
C GLY A 192 -3.05 -38.64 -1.59
N GLY A 193 -2.14 -37.80 -2.11
CA GLY A 193 -0.85 -38.22 -2.64
C GLY A 193 -0.87 -38.74 -4.08
N THR A 194 -2.03 -38.79 -4.74
CA THR A 194 -2.10 -39.06 -6.18
C THR A 194 -1.52 -37.88 -6.95
N PRO A 195 -0.41 -38.04 -7.69
CA PRO A 195 0.19 -36.92 -8.41
C PRO A 195 -0.75 -36.44 -9.54
N PRO A 196 -0.99 -35.13 -9.68
CA PRO A 196 -1.66 -34.60 -10.86
C PRO A 196 -0.78 -34.83 -12.09
N THR A 197 -1.39 -34.91 -13.27
CA THR A 197 -0.70 -35.12 -14.55
C THR A 197 -0.59 -33.84 -15.37
N ARG A 198 -1.45 -32.86 -15.12
CA ARG A 198 -1.50 -31.59 -15.86
C ARG A 198 -2.20 -30.49 -15.07
N VAL A 199 -1.74 -29.25 -15.26
CA VAL A 199 -2.41 -28.04 -14.77
C VAL A 199 -3.12 -27.34 -15.92
N ILE A 200 -4.41 -27.13 -15.78
CA ILE A 200 -5.18 -26.23 -16.61
C ILE A 200 -5.23 -24.87 -15.91
N TYR A 201 -4.98 -23.77 -16.63
CA TYR A 201 -5.17 -22.43 -16.09
C TYR A 201 -6.39 -21.76 -16.73
N ASP A 202 -7.33 -21.38 -15.87
CA ASP A 202 -8.56 -20.70 -16.24
C ASP A 202 -8.43 -19.20 -15.95
N GLN A 203 -8.52 -18.43 -17.02
CA GLN A 203 -8.46 -16.96 -17.02
C GLN A 203 -9.70 -16.31 -17.61
N SER A 204 -10.75 -17.11 -17.83
CA SER A 204 -11.95 -16.73 -18.58
C SER A 204 -12.75 -15.60 -17.94
N VAL A 205 -12.50 -15.27 -16.65
CA VAL A 205 -13.15 -14.15 -15.98
C VAL A 205 -12.73 -12.80 -16.56
N TYR A 206 -11.51 -12.65 -17.09
CA TYR A 206 -11.07 -11.41 -17.74
C TYR A 206 -11.27 -11.49 -19.26
N THR A 207 -11.63 -10.35 -19.84
CA THR A 207 -11.86 -10.20 -21.28
C THR A 207 -11.13 -8.99 -21.84
N GLY A 208 -11.01 -8.92 -23.16
CA GLY A 208 -10.33 -7.82 -23.85
C GLY A 208 -8.80 -7.85 -23.72
N PRO A 209 -8.12 -6.78 -24.12
CA PRO A 209 -6.65 -6.72 -24.09
C PRO A 209 -6.10 -6.65 -22.65
N GLY A 210 -4.91 -7.21 -22.45
CA GLY A 210 -4.16 -7.11 -21.20
C GLY A 210 -3.34 -5.82 -21.06
N VAL A 211 -3.23 -5.02 -22.13
CA VAL A 211 -2.56 -3.71 -22.12
C VAL A 211 -3.61 -2.63 -22.35
N GLY A 212 -3.58 -1.59 -21.52
CA GLY A 212 -4.56 -0.52 -21.55
C GLY A 212 -4.41 0.39 -22.79
N PRO A 213 -5.49 1.07 -23.20
CA PRO A 213 -5.46 1.97 -24.34
C PRO A 213 -4.54 3.17 -24.08
N ALA A 214 -3.71 3.53 -25.06
CA ALA A 214 -2.80 4.68 -25.01
C ALA A 214 -1.85 4.69 -23.80
N TRP A 215 -1.43 3.51 -23.34
CA TRP A 215 -0.24 3.37 -22.50
C TRP A 215 1.02 3.67 -23.32
N ASP A 216 2.03 4.24 -22.67
CA ASP A 216 3.33 4.45 -23.32
C ASP A 216 4.02 3.09 -23.55
N ASP A 217 4.73 2.92 -24.68
CA ASP A 217 5.27 1.63 -25.15
C ASP A 217 6.23 0.95 -24.14
N ASP A 218 6.89 1.73 -23.30
CA ASP A 218 7.85 1.27 -22.31
C ASP A 218 7.21 0.93 -20.95
N SER A 219 5.90 1.15 -20.77
CA SER A 219 5.21 0.99 -19.47
C SER A 219 5.42 -0.39 -18.85
N ILE A 220 5.55 -1.44 -19.67
CA ILE A 220 5.83 -2.81 -19.20
C ILE A 220 7.33 -3.03 -19.01
N THR A 221 8.16 -2.56 -19.95
CA THR A 221 9.61 -2.83 -19.94
C THR A 221 10.35 -2.05 -18.85
N ASN A 222 9.85 -0.87 -18.48
CA ASN A 222 10.33 -0.08 -17.35
C ASN A 222 9.81 -0.58 -15.99
N GLY A 223 8.97 -1.63 -15.98
CA GLY A 223 8.48 -2.28 -14.77
C GLY A 223 7.29 -1.60 -14.09
N SER A 224 6.76 -0.50 -14.64
CA SER A 224 5.69 0.29 -14.02
C SER A 224 4.28 -0.30 -14.23
N GLY A 225 4.08 -1.08 -15.29
CA GLY A 225 2.85 -1.83 -15.60
C GLY A 225 3.15 -3.29 -15.91
N ALA A 226 2.13 -4.08 -16.22
CA ALA A 226 2.25 -5.46 -16.68
C ALA A 226 1.11 -5.77 -17.66
N VAL A 227 1.23 -6.84 -18.44
CA VAL A 227 0.06 -7.42 -19.13
C VAL A 227 -0.90 -7.92 -18.05
N ILE A 228 -2.10 -7.36 -17.98
CA ILE A 228 -3.10 -7.68 -16.96
C ILE A 228 -3.82 -8.98 -17.34
N THR A 229 -3.64 -10.02 -16.53
CA THR A 229 -4.31 -11.32 -16.67
C THR A 229 -5.07 -11.69 -15.40
N ALA A 230 -6.05 -12.60 -15.49
CA ALA A 230 -6.86 -12.99 -14.33
C ALA A 230 -6.10 -13.89 -13.34
N LEU A 231 -5.08 -14.60 -13.83
CA LEU A 231 -4.14 -15.35 -13.02
C LEU A 231 -2.78 -14.65 -13.09
N MET A 232 -2.29 -14.17 -11.95
CA MET A 232 -0.98 -13.54 -11.83
C MET A 232 -0.37 -13.92 -10.49
N THR A 233 0.96 -13.88 -10.42
CA THR A 233 1.72 -13.93 -9.18
C THR A 233 2.53 -12.65 -9.05
N GLU A 234 2.52 -12.04 -7.87
CA GLU A 234 3.31 -10.83 -7.54
C GLU A 234 3.16 -9.69 -8.57
N GLY A 235 1.99 -9.55 -9.20
CA GLY A 235 1.70 -8.56 -10.25
C GLY A 235 2.53 -8.79 -11.52
N GLY A 236 2.95 -10.03 -11.78
CA GLY A 236 3.79 -10.41 -12.92
C GLY A 236 5.26 -10.04 -12.73
N ARG A 237 5.71 -9.72 -11.51
CA ARG A 237 7.10 -9.35 -11.24
C ARG A 237 8.06 -10.52 -11.34
N THR A 238 9.27 -10.23 -11.80
CA THR A 238 10.42 -11.15 -11.78
C THR A 238 11.21 -11.09 -10.48
N LYS A 239 11.08 -10.00 -9.71
CA LYS A 239 11.72 -9.78 -8.40
C LYS A 239 10.75 -9.06 -7.45
N PRO A 240 10.90 -9.17 -6.12
CA PRO A 240 10.02 -8.49 -5.16
C PRO A 240 10.34 -6.98 -5.02
N GLU A 241 10.45 -6.27 -6.14
CA GLU A 241 10.81 -4.85 -6.22
C GLU A 241 9.75 -4.08 -7.02
N LYS A 242 9.54 -2.80 -6.69
CA LYS A 242 8.49 -1.98 -7.28
C LYS A 242 8.57 -1.91 -8.81
N TYR A 243 9.76 -1.57 -9.33
CA TYR A 243 10.06 -1.39 -10.75
C TYR A 243 10.86 -2.57 -11.34
N SER A 244 10.58 -3.79 -10.89
CA SER A 244 11.22 -4.97 -11.48
C SER A 244 10.72 -5.25 -12.89
N GLY A 245 11.53 -5.93 -13.70
CA GLY A 245 11.06 -6.51 -14.96
C GLY A 245 9.83 -7.41 -14.77
N ARG A 246 9.00 -7.50 -15.81
CA ARG A 246 7.72 -8.20 -15.79
C ARG A 246 7.75 -9.40 -16.72
N TYR A 247 7.02 -10.46 -16.36
CA TYR A 247 6.77 -11.56 -17.27
C TYR A 247 5.84 -11.09 -18.40
N PRO A 248 6.16 -11.40 -19.68
CA PRO A 248 5.29 -11.03 -20.80
C PRO A 248 3.98 -11.83 -20.86
N GLN A 249 3.94 -13.01 -20.24
CA GLN A 249 2.74 -13.84 -20.08
C GLN A 249 2.55 -14.22 -18.59
N PRO A 250 1.99 -13.31 -17.77
CA PRO A 250 1.87 -13.54 -16.32
C PRO A 250 1.00 -14.73 -15.93
N ASP A 251 -0.04 -15.03 -16.72
CA ASP A 251 -0.92 -16.20 -16.61
C ASP A 251 -0.15 -17.51 -16.81
N VAL A 252 0.58 -17.61 -17.92
CA VAL A 252 1.40 -18.78 -18.26
C VAL A 252 2.45 -18.99 -17.18
N GLN A 253 3.12 -17.92 -16.74
CA GLN A 253 4.10 -18.02 -15.68
C GLN A 253 3.48 -18.50 -14.36
N ALA A 254 2.37 -17.91 -13.92
CA ALA A 254 1.71 -18.33 -12.69
C ALA A 254 1.32 -19.82 -12.75
N ALA A 255 0.82 -20.29 -13.89
CA ALA A 255 0.52 -21.70 -14.13
C ALA A 255 1.77 -22.58 -14.08
N GLN A 256 2.90 -22.16 -14.66
CA GLN A 256 4.16 -22.90 -14.61
C GLN A 256 4.74 -22.96 -13.18
N GLN A 257 4.68 -21.86 -12.42
CA GLN A 257 5.06 -21.85 -11.00
C GLN A 257 4.23 -22.85 -10.20
N PHE A 258 2.91 -22.86 -10.43
CA PHE A 258 2.00 -23.78 -9.76
C PHE A 258 2.28 -25.24 -10.15
N ALA A 259 2.49 -25.53 -11.44
CA ALA A 259 2.86 -26.86 -11.92
C ALA A 259 4.15 -27.37 -11.26
N ARG A 260 5.20 -26.54 -11.16
CA ARG A 260 6.44 -26.91 -10.47
C ARG A 260 6.20 -27.25 -9.00
N LEU A 261 5.36 -26.50 -8.30
CA LEU A 261 5.00 -26.79 -6.91
C LEU A 261 4.27 -28.12 -6.77
N LEU A 262 3.53 -28.55 -7.79
CA LEU A 262 2.88 -29.86 -7.85
C LEU A 262 3.80 -31.01 -8.32
N GLY A 263 5.04 -30.72 -8.70
CA GLY A 263 6.01 -31.72 -9.21
C GLY A 263 5.91 -31.97 -10.72
N LEU A 264 5.25 -31.08 -11.46
CA LEU A 264 5.07 -31.17 -12.91
C LEU A 264 6.08 -30.29 -13.68
N PRO A 265 6.48 -30.67 -14.90
CA PRO A 265 7.30 -29.82 -15.76
C PRO A 265 6.51 -28.62 -16.28
N ASN A 266 7.20 -27.56 -16.69
CA ASN A 266 6.57 -26.35 -17.25
C ASN A 266 5.72 -26.63 -18.50
N SER A 267 5.98 -27.71 -19.22
CA SER A 267 5.21 -28.12 -20.40
C SER A 267 3.88 -28.80 -20.09
N ALA A 268 3.65 -29.21 -18.83
CA ALA A 268 2.42 -29.88 -18.39
C ALA A 268 1.33 -28.87 -17.99
N ILE A 269 1.22 -27.76 -18.74
CA ILE A 269 0.18 -26.76 -18.57
C ILE A 269 -0.66 -26.61 -19.85
N ALA A 270 -1.90 -26.16 -19.72
CA ALA A 270 -2.72 -25.70 -20.84
C ALA A 270 -3.75 -24.67 -20.41
N ALA A 271 -4.11 -23.76 -21.32
CA ALA A 271 -5.27 -22.90 -21.13
C ALA A 271 -6.55 -23.75 -21.20
N GLY A 272 -7.55 -23.39 -20.41
CA GLY A 272 -8.86 -24.02 -20.47
C GLY A 272 -9.83 -23.37 -19.49
N THR A 273 -10.99 -23.98 -19.30
CA THR A 273 -11.99 -23.53 -18.34
C THR A 273 -12.28 -24.62 -17.32
N ALA A 274 -12.59 -24.21 -16.09
CA ALA A 274 -13.01 -25.13 -15.05
C ALA A 274 -14.35 -25.80 -15.42
N PRO A 275 -14.47 -27.14 -15.29
CA PRO A 275 -15.76 -27.80 -15.46
C PRO A 275 -16.78 -27.30 -14.45
N GLN A 276 -18.03 -27.13 -14.89
CA GLN A 276 -19.11 -26.71 -14.00
C GLN A 276 -19.33 -27.75 -12.88
N GLY A 277 -19.39 -27.29 -11.63
CA GLY A 277 -19.57 -28.18 -10.47
C GLY A 277 -18.37 -29.05 -10.14
N ALA A 278 -17.19 -28.78 -10.73
CA ALA A 278 -15.96 -29.50 -10.39
C ALA A 278 -15.63 -29.41 -8.89
N LYS A 279 -15.13 -30.51 -8.34
CA LYS A 279 -14.76 -30.61 -6.93
C LYS A 279 -13.60 -29.65 -6.62
N GLU A 280 -13.77 -28.79 -5.62
CA GLU A 280 -12.69 -27.94 -5.09
C GLU A 280 -11.60 -28.80 -4.41
N LEU A 281 -10.35 -28.53 -4.78
CA LEU A 281 -9.14 -29.16 -4.25
C LEU A 281 -8.36 -28.23 -3.32
N GLY A 282 -8.61 -26.92 -3.38
CA GLY A 282 -7.99 -25.93 -2.52
C GLY A 282 -8.38 -24.51 -2.91
N LYS A 283 -8.17 -23.57 -1.99
CA LYS A 283 -8.36 -22.14 -2.23
C LYS A 283 -7.48 -21.29 -1.34
N VAL A 284 -7.19 -20.09 -1.84
CA VAL A 284 -6.54 -19.03 -1.08
C VAL A 284 -7.23 -17.70 -1.38
N GLU A 285 -7.09 -16.74 -0.47
CA GLU A 285 -7.76 -15.45 -0.56
C GLU A 285 -6.75 -14.31 -0.50
N SER A 286 -6.95 -13.30 -1.37
CA SER A 286 -6.18 -12.05 -1.38
C SER A 286 -6.22 -11.37 0.00
N PRO A 287 -5.35 -10.38 0.28
CA PRO A 287 -5.61 -9.42 1.34
C PRO A 287 -7.02 -8.81 1.21
N PRO A 288 -7.63 -8.31 2.31
CA PRO A 288 -8.89 -7.58 2.20
C PRO A 288 -8.78 -6.42 1.22
N MET A 289 -9.88 -6.09 0.55
CA MET A 289 -9.99 -4.99 -0.42
C MET A 289 -9.38 -3.70 0.12
N VAL A 290 -9.65 -3.36 1.38
CA VAL A 290 -9.07 -2.17 2.03
C VAL A 290 -7.53 -2.19 2.03
N ARG A 291 -6.89 -3.33 2.30
CA ARG A 291 -5.42 -3.44 2.30
C ARG A 291 -4.84 -3.33 0.90
N MET A 292 -5.54 -3.86 -0.10
CA MET A 292 -5.14 -3.71 -1.50
C MET A 292 -5.29 -2.26 -1.97
N VAL A 293 -6.36 -1.57 -1.59
CA VAL A 293 -6.58 -0.14 -1.85
C VAL A 293 -5.51 0.72 -1.17
N GLU A 294 -5.21 0.46 0.10
CA GLU A 294 -4.18 1.18 0.83
C GLU A 294 -2.81 1.06 0.14
N PHE A 295 -2.42 -0.16 -0.20
CA PHE A 295 -1.17 -0.40 -0.90
C PHE A 295 -1.16 0.24 -2.30
N MET A 296 -2.27 0.15 -3.05
CA MET A 296 -2.43 0.77 -4.36
C MET A 296 -2.22 2.28 -4.29
N LEU A 297 -2.82 2.96 -3.31
CA LEU A 297 -2.70 4.41 -3.15
C LEU A 297 -1.30 4.81 -2.69
N GLN A 298 -0.76 4.10 -1.70
CA GLN A 298 0.53 4.40 -1.07
C GLN A 298 1.69 4.18 -2.03
N GLU A 299 1.72 3.04 -2.71
CA GLU A 299 2.77 2.67 -3.66
C GLU A 299 2.46 3.11 -5.08
N SER A 300 1.26 3.59 -5.37
CA SER A 300 0.82 3.94 -6.73
C SER A 300 0.90 2.74 -7.69
N ASP A 301 0.56 1.53 -7.22
CA ASP A 301 0.68 0.29 -7.99
C ASP A 301 -0.38 0.23 -9.11
N ASN A 302 0.07 0.22 -10.37
CA ASN A 302 -0.83 0.24 -11.54
C ASN A 302 -1.53 -1.10 -11.77
N VAL A 303 -0.83 -2.22 -11.55
CA VAL A 303 -1.39 -3.56 -11.73
C VAL A 303 -2.54 -3.80 -10.77
N LEU A 304 -2.39 -3.42 -9.50
CA LEU A 304 -3.50 -3.44 -8.54
C LEU A 304 -4.65 -2.56 -9.00
N ALA A 305 -4.40 -1.33 -9.44
CA ALA A 305 -5.48 -0.43 -9.85
C ALA A 305 -6.33 -1.01 -11.00
N ASP A 306 -5.68 -1.57 -12.03
CA ASP A 306 -6.39 -2.17 -13.17
C ASP A 306 -7.06 -3.51 -12.83
N ALA A 307 -6.52 -4.26 -11.86
CA ALA A 307 -7.18 -5.45 -11.32
C ALA A 307 -8.40 -5.06 -10.46
N LEU A 308 -8.30 -4.04 -9.61
CA LEU A 308 -9.40 -3.56 -8.78
C LEU A 308 -10.54 -2.97 -9.63
N ALA A 309 -10.23 -2.21 -10.69
CA ALA A 309 -11.23 -1.74 -11.64
C ALA A 309 -12.00 -2.90 -12.30
N ARG A 310 -11.33 -4.02 -12.60
CA ARG A 310 -11.99 -5.24 -13.11
C ARG A 310 -12.82 -5.93 -12.04
N GLN A 311 -12.41 -5.89 -10.76
CA GLN A 311 -13.26 -6.39 -9.67
C GLN A 311 -14.54 -5.57 -9.53
N VAL A 312 -14.50 -4.26 -9.80
CA VAL A 312 -15.70 -3.41 -9.89
C VAL A 312 -16.57 -3.84 -11.08
N ALA A 313 -15.97 -4.07 -12.25
CA ALA A 313 -16.71 -4.56 -13.42
C ALA A 313 -17.46 -5.87 -13.12
N ILE A 314 -16.79 -6.86 -12.53
CA ILE A 314 -17.41 -8.13 -12.13
C ILE A 314 -18.55 -7.89 -11.13
N ALA A 315 -18.40 -6.95 -10.18
CA ALA A 315 -19.45 -6.64 -9.20
C ALA A 315 -20.70 -6.04 -9.86
N LYS A 316 -20.51 -5.29 -10.94
CA LYS A 316 -21.56 -4.58 -11.68
C LYS A 316 -22.07 -5.34 -12.90
N GLY A 317 -21.63 -6.59 -13.09
CA GLY A 317 -22.02 -7.40 -14.25
C GLY A 317 -21.52 -6.86 -15.59
N GLN A 318 -20.47 -6.03 -15.57
CA GLN A 318 -19.79 -5.53 -16.76
C GLN A 318 -18.67 -6.51 -17.17
N PRO A 319 -18.27 -6.54 -18.45
CA PRO A 319 -17.09 -7.28 -18.86
C PRO A 319 -15.86 -6.88 -18.04
N ALA A 320 -15.09 -7.84 -17.51
CA ALA A 320 -13.89 -7.56 -16.75
C ALA A 320 -12.71 -7.21 -17.68
N SER A 321 -12.84 -6.08 -18.35
CA SER A 321 -11.90 -5.47 -19.28
C SER A 321 -11.53 -4.05 -18.82
N PHE A 322 -10.66 -3.35 -19.55
CA PHE A 322 -10.38 -1.95 -19.29
C PHE A 322 -11.63 -1.07 -19.46
N GLU A 323 -12.33 -1.22 -20.60
CA GLU A 323 -13.56 -0.50 -20.90
C GLU A 323 -14.66 -0.80 -19.88
N GLY A 324 -14.91 -2.08 -19.59
CA GLY A 324 -15.93 -2.46 -18.62
C GLY A 324 -15.57 -2.05 -17.19
N GLY A 325 -14.29 -2.04 -16.82
CA GLY A 325 -13.79 -1.47 -15.58
C GLY A 325 -14.09 0.02 -15.46
N ALA A 326 -13.76 0.80 -16.48
CA ALA A 326 -14.04 2.23 -16.51
C ALA A 326 -15.54 2.54 -16.48
N ALA A 327 -16.36 1.80 -17.22
CA ALA A 327 -17.81 1.95 -17.18
C ALA A 327 -18.38 1.62 -15.79
N ALA A 328 -17.94 0.51 -15.19
CA ALA A 328 -18.42 0.07 -13.88
C ALA A 328 -18.00 1.01 -12.75
N MET A 329 -16.80 1.59 -12.80
CA MET A 329 -16.38 2.62 -11.85
C MET A 329 -17.31 3.84 -11.93
N LYS A 330 -17.67 4.31 -13.13
CA LYS A 330 -18.63 5.41 -13.31
C LYS A 330 -19.98 5.09 -12.67
N MET A 331 -20.51 3.87 -12.90
CA MET A 331 -21.77 3.43 -12.30
C MET A 331 -21.75 3.50 -10.77
N VAL A 332 -20.66 3.07 -10.13
CA VAL A 332 -20.52 3.14 -8.67
C VAL A 332 -20.50 4.59 -8.18
N LEU A 333 -19.77 5.48 -8.87
CA LEU A 333 -19.75 6.89 -8.51
C LEU A 333 -21.14 7.54 -8.61
N GLU A 334 -21.92 7.19 -9.63
CA GLU A 334 -23.30 7.65 -9.80
C GLU A 334 -24.23 7.12 -8.69
N GLU A 335 -24.11 5.84 -8.31
CA GLU A 335 -24.85 5.26 -7.19
C GLU A 335 -24.52 5.93 -5.85
N LEU A 336 -23.27 6.39 -5.70
CA LEU A 336 -22.83 7.18 -4.56
C LEU A 336 -23.32 8.65 -4.62
N ASN A 337 -23.97 9.07 -5.71
CA ASN A 337 -24.39 10.45 -5.98
C ASN A 337 -23.21 11.44 -6.09
N LEU A 338 -22.06 10.99 -6.61
CA LEU A 338 -20.91 11.85 -6.88
C LEU A 338 -21.05 12.57 -8.23
N PRO A 339 -20.48 13.79 -8.38
CA PRO A 339 -20.56 14.55 -9.62
C PRO A 339 -19.61 13.96 -10.67
N VAL A 340 -20.15 13.10 -11.55
CA VAL A 340 -19.36 12.47 -12.63
C VAL A 340 -19.17 13.36 -13.87
N THR A 341 -19.46 14.66 -13.77
CA THR A 341 -19.14 15.63 -14.82
C THR A 341 -17.62 15.64 -15.05
N GLY A 342 -17.22 15.54 -16.32
CA GLY A 342 -15.80 15.44 -16.71
C GLY A 342 -15.18 14.05 -16.53
N TYR A 343 -15.96 13.04 -16.15
CA TYR A 343 -15.51 11.65 -16.10
C TYR A 343 -15.36 11.06 -17.51
N GLY A 344 -14.17 10.53 -17.80
CA GLY A 344 -13.87 9.80 -19.03
C GLY A 344 -12.64 8.93 -18.82
N LEU A 345 -12.72 7.95 -17.92
CA LEU A 345 -11.64 6.97 -17.74
C LEU A 345 -11.70 5.89 -18.83
N VAL A 346 -10.53 5.35 -19.14
CA VAL A 346 -10.35 4.18 -20.02
C VAL A 346 -9.48 3.09 -19.36
N ASP A 347 -8.87 3.38 -18.21
CA ASP A 347 -8.26 2.40 -17.32
C ASP A 347 -8.49 2.74 -15.82
N GLY A 348 -7.99 1.90 -14.92
CA GLY A 348 -8.06 2.15 -13.47
C GLY A 348 -6.80 2.79 -12.90
N SER A 349 -5.68 2.74 -13.62
CA SER A 349 -4.39 3.18 -13.10
C SER A 349 -4.13 4.67 -13.33
N GLY A 350 -4.77 5.31 -14.30
CA GLY A 350 -4.40 6.64 -14.75
C GLY A 350 -3.16 6.62 -15.64
N PHE A 351 -2.85 5.49 -16.29
CA PHE A 351 -1.73 5.40 -17.21
C PHE A 351 -2.08 5.96 -18.58
N SER A 352 -3.34 5.82 -18.97
CA SER A 352 -3.80 6.32 -20.26
C SER A 352 -3.79 7.84 -20.31
N ARG A 353 -3.19 8.37 -21.38
CA ARG A 353 -3.29 9.81 -21.71
C ARG A 353 -4.71 10.21 -22.12
N ASN A 354 -5.59 9.24 -22.37
CA ASN A 354 -6.99 9.46 -22.72
C ASN A 354 -7.90 9.58 -21.50
N ASP A 355 -7.41 9.26 -20.30
CA ASP A 355 -8.20 9.42 -19.08
C ASP A 355 -8.59 10.87 -18.85
N ARG A 356 -9.81 11.10 -18.38
CA ARG A 356 -10.32 12.41 -18.02
C ARG A 356 -11.05 12.36 -16.69
N LEU A 357 -10.71 13.28 -15.79
CA LEU A 357 -11.42 13.52 -14.53
C LEU A 357 -11.45 15.03 -14.26
N SER A 358 -12.41 15.46 -13.44
CA SER A 358 -12.50 16.82 -12.93
C SER A 358 -11.96 16.91 -11.50
N PRO A 359 -11.35 18.05 -11.09
CA PRO A 359 -10.91 18.22 -9.71
C PRO A 359 -12.08 18.21 -8.73
N ALA A 360 -13.29 18.64 -9.13
CA ALA A 360 -14.50 18.58 -8.29
C ALA A 360 -14.90 17.14 -7.96
N LEU A 361 -14.82 16.21 -8.91
CA LEU A 361 -15.09 14.79 -8.63
C LEU A 361 -14.10 14.25 -7.60
N LEU A 362 -12.81 14.55 -7.77
CA LEU A 362 -11.75 14.09 -6.88
C LEU A 362 -11.92 14.60 -5.43
N THR A 363 -12.23 15.89 -5.25
CA THR A 363 -12.49 16.45 -3.92
C THR A 363 -13.80 15.95 -3.32
N SER A 364 -14.84 15.75 -4.14
CA SER A 364 -16.13 15.20 -3.70
C SER A 364 -15.98 13.77 -3.16
N ILE A 365 -15.15 12.94 -3.79
CA ILE A 365 -14.83 11.58 -3.27
C ILE A 365 -14.20 11.66 -1.88
N LEU A 366 -13.25 12.57 -1.68
CA LEU A 366 -12.57 12.73 -0.40
C LEU A 366 -13.51 13.27 0.69
N ALA A 367 -14.34 14.27 0.37
CA ALA A 367 -15.35 14.76 1.29
C ALA A 367 -16.36 13.66 1.67
N MET A 368 -16.80 12.86 0.70
CA MET A 368 -17.70 11.73 0.93
C MET A 368 -17.08 10.67 1.85
N ALA A 369 -15.83 10.28 1.60
CA ALA A 369 -15.14 9.27 2.38
C ALA A 369 -14.97 9.65 3.86
N ALA A 370 -15.03 10.93 4.19
CA ALA A 370 -14.96 11.43 5.56
C ALA A 370 -16.29 11.35 6.32
N ARG A 371 -17.43 11.20 5.62
CA ARG A 371 -18.75 11.19 6.25
C ARG A 371 -18.93 9.98 7.16
N ALA A 372 -19.80 10.14 8.16
CA ALA A 372 -20.10 9.09 9.12
C ALA A 372 -20.77 7.87 8.46
N ASP A 373 -21.64 8.10 7.48
CA ASP A 373 -22.45 7.13 6.75
C ASP A 373 -21.70 6.41 5.62
N HIS A 374 -20.47 6.83 5.30
CA HIS A 374 -19.59 6.21 4.30
C HIS A 374 -18.29 5.68 4.92
N ALA A 375 -18.40 5.03 6.07
CA ALA A 375 -17.27 4.46 6.79
C ALA A 375 -16.46 3.42 5.98
N ASP A 376 -17.12 2.77 5.01
CA ASP A 376 -16.56 1.82 4.07
C ASP A 376 -15.49 2.43 3.15
N LEU A 377 -15.56 3.73 2.88
CA LEU A 377 -14.61 4.44 2.02
C LEU A 377 -13.36 4.95 2.75
N ARG A 378 -13.31 4.89 4.09
CA ARG A 378 -12.22 5.47 4.90
C ARG A 378 -10.83 4.88 4.61
N GLY A 379 -10.78 3.69 4.01
CA GLY A 379 -9.55 3.08 3.50
C GLY A 379 -8.79 3.96 2.50
N ILE A 380 -9.46 4.93 1.88
CA ILE A 380 -8.80 5.93 1.03
C ILE A 380 -7.77 6.72 1.86
N PHE A 381 -8.15 7.24 3.03
CA PHE A 381 -7.28 8.12 3.82
C PHE A 381 -6.06 7.42 4.42
N SER A 382 -6.22 6.15 4.84
CA SER A 382 -5.10 5.34 5.33
C SER A 382 -4.15 4.92 4.20
N GLY A 383 -4.64 4.90 2.95
CA GLY A 383 -3.84 4.62 1.76
C GLY A 383 -3.10 5.84 1.19
N LEU A 384 -3.54 7.07 1.47
CA LEU A 384 -2.87 8.26 0.95
C LEU A 384 -1.45 8.39 1.53
N PRO A 385 -0.41 8.52 0.68
CA PRO A 385 0.94 8.87 1.10
C PRO A 385 0.97 10.09 2.03
N VAL A 386 1.81 10.06 3.06
CA VAL A 386 1.97 11.16 4.02
C VAL A 386 3.23 11.95 3.67
N ALA A 387 3.09 13.27 3.51
CA ALA A 387 4.17 14.20 3.21
C ALA A 387 5.37 14.03 4.15
N GLY A 388 6.53 13.68 3.60
CA GLY A 388 7.78 13.49 4.36
C GLY A 388 7.92 12.14 5.08
N TYR A 389 6.96 11.22 4.97
CA TYR A 389 6.96 9.99 5.76
C TYR A 389 6.72 8.70 4.97
N SER A 390 5.82 8.68 3.98
CA SER A 390 5.41 7.42 3.35
C SER A 390 5.09 7.54 1.86
N GLY A 391 5.13 6.38 1.19
CA GLY A 391 4.73 6.22 -0.21
C GLY A 391 5.46 7.20 -1.14
N THR A 392 4.75 7.67 -2.15
CA THR A 392 5.30 8.62 -3.15
C THR A 392 5.56 10.03 -2.61
N LEU A 393 5.25 10.31 -1.35
CA LEU A 393 5.57 11.58 -0.69
C LEU A 393 6.71 11.47 0.34
N ALA A 394 7.29 10.28 0.56
CA ALA A 394 8.29 10.05 1.60
C ALA A 394 9.53 10.96 1.49
N SER A 395 9.94 11.32 0.27
CA SER A 395 11.08 12.20 0.00
C SER A 395 10.69 13.64 -0.34
N ARG A 396 9.40 13.98 -0.30
CA ARG A 396 8.85 15.33 -0.55
C ARG A 396 8.59 16.03 0.78
N TYR A 397 8.53 17.37 0.79
CA TYR A 397 8.35 18.16 2.01
C TYR A 397 9.46 17.96 3.07
N VAL A 398 10.64 17.51 2.66
CA VAL A 398 11.78 17.34 3.58
C VAL A 398 12.72 18.55 3.58
N LYS A 399 12.55 19.46 2.63
CA LYS A 399 13.33 20.69 2.51
C LYS A 399 12.44 21.92 2.60
N ALA A 400 12.95 23.00 3.19
CA ALA A 400 12.18 24.22 3.43
C ALA A 400 11.54 24.78 2.13
N GLN A 401 12.27 24.76 1.02
CA GLN A 401 11.81 25.23 -0.29
C GLN A 401 10.74 24.35 -0.96
N GLU A 402 10.48 23.17 -0.40
CA GLU A 402 9.46 22.21 -0.83
C GLU A 402 8.26 22.19 0.15
N GLY A 403 8.20 23.13 1.10
CA GLY A 403 7.09 23.25 2.04
C GLY A 403 7.21 22.38 3.28
N ALA A 404 8.42 22.18 3.83
CA ALA A 404 8.65 21.27 4.96
C ALA A 404 7.78 21.48 6.20
N ALA A 405 7.23 22.68 6.40
CA ALA A 405 6.25 22.93 7.46
C ALA A 405 4.94 22.12 7.30
N ALA A 406 4.64 21.62 6.09
CA ALA A 406 3.48 20.81 5.78
C ALA A 406 3.72 19.29 5.87
N ALA A 407 4.95 18.86 6.24
CA ALA A 407 5.24 17.45 6.49
C ALA A 407 4.30 16.89 7.57
N GLY A 408 3.74 15.70 7.33
CA GLY A 408 2.75 15.08 8.21
C GLY A 408 1.33 15.65 8.13
N LEU A 409 1.17 16.90 7.67
CA LEU A 409 -0.13 17.59 7.54
C LEU A 409 -0.80 17.29 6.20
N VAL A 410 -0.01 17.15 5.13
CA VAL A 410 -0.52 16.77 3.80
C VAL A 410 -0.53 15.25 3.64
N ARG A 411 -1.67 14.72 3.20
CA ARG A 411 -1.81 13.32 2.75
C ARG A 411 -2.42 13.30 1.37
N ALA A 412 -1.67 12.85 0.37
CA ALA A 412 -2.11 13.00 -1.00
C ALA A 412 -1.61 11.92 -1.94
N LYS A 413 -2.47 11.58 -2.91
CA LYS A 413 -2.10 10.78 -4.06
C LYS A 413 -1.44 11.68 -5.09
N THR A 414 -0.27 11.25 -5.53
CA THR A 414 0.50 11.90 -6.59
C THR A 414 0.08 11.36 -7.97
N GLY A 415 0.15 12.19 -9.00
CA GLY A 415 0.05 11.78 -10.40
C GLY A 415 1.11 12.46 -11.26
N THR A 416 1.82 11.67 -12.08
CA THR A 416 2.84 12.16 -13.01
C THR A 416 2.79 11.34 -14.28
N LEU A 417 2.67 12.02 -15.42
CA LEU A 417 3.03 11.55 -16.75
C LEU A 417 3.90 12.64 -17.40
N THR A 418 4.53 12.35 -18.54
CA THR A 418 5.19 13.41 -19.32
C THR A 418 4.16 14.49 -19.69
N GLY A 419 4.40 15.71 -19.22
CA GLY A 419 3.52 16.87 -19.46
C GLY A 419 2.28 16.95 -18.57
N VAL A 420 2.09 16.05 -17.59
CA VAL A 420 0.92 16.04 -16.70
C VAL A 420 1.37 15.84 -15.27
N ASN A 421 0.94 16.71 -14.38
CA ASN A 421 1.24 16.63 -12.95
C ASN A 421 -0.01 16.92 -12.14
N SER A 422 -0.29 16.08 -11.15
CA SER A 422 -1.46 16.22 -10.30
C SER A 422 -1.17 15.81 -8.86
N LEU A 423 -1.91 16.42 -7.94
CA LEU A 423 -1.86 16.12 -6.52
C LEU A 423 -3.27 16.25 -5.93
N THR A 424 -3.76 15.16 -5.35
CA THR A 424 -5.12 15.09 -4.79
C THR A 424 -5.05 14.48 -3.40
N GLY A 425 -5.63 15.15 -2.41
CA GLY A 425 -5.52 14.69 -1.04
C GLY A 425 -6.24 15.55 -0.02
N ILE A 426 -5.86 15.35 1.23
CA ILE A 426 -6.32 16.15 2.36
C ILE A 426 -5.15 16.87 3.02
N VAL A 427 -5.47 17.96 3.69
CA VAL A 427 -4.53 18.76 4.47
C VAL A 427 -5.23 19.31 5.71
N VAL A 428 -4.51 19.37 6.82
CA VAL A 428 -4.93 20.11 8.01
C VAL A 428 -4.31 21.50 7.94
N ASP A 429 -5.15 22.53 7.97
CA ASP A 429 -4.73 23.93 7.92
C ASP A 429 -4.21 24.45 9.27
N ALA A 430 -3.82 25.73 9.33
CA ALA A 430 -3.19 26.31 10.52
C ALA A 430 -4.17 26.50 11.69
N ASP A 431 -5.47 26.57 11.42
CA ASP A 431 -6.54 26.65 12.43
C ASP A 431 -7.08 25.25 12.83
N GLY A 432 -6.55 24.17 12.23
CA GLY A 432 -6.91 22.78 12.52
C GLY A 432 -8.05 22.22 11.67
N ARG A 433 -8.53 22.97 10.68
CA ARG A 433 -9.58 22.53 9.76
C ARG A 433 -9.01 21.56 8.74
N THR A 434 -9.74 20.48 8.45
CA THR A 434 -9.34 19.53 7.40
C THR A 434 -9.98 19.90 6.07
N LEU A 435 -9.15 20.13 5.06
CA LEU A 435 -9.55 20.47 3.69
C LEU A 435 -9.20 19.32 2.76
N ALA A 436 -10.04 19.08 1.76
CA ALA A 436 -9.72 18.21 0.62
C ALA A 436 -9.39 19.08 -0.58
N PHE A 437 -8.39 18.66 -1.36
CA PHE A 437 -7.92 19.40 -2.51
C PHE A 437 -7.62 18.47 -3.69
N ALA A 438 -7.74 19.02 -4.90
CA ALA A 438 -7.27 18.41 -6.13
C ALA A 438 -6.68 19.52 -7.01
N PHE A 439 -5.42 19.35 -7.40
CA PHE A 439 -4.70 20.24 -8.31
C PHE A 439 -4.23 19.43 -9.51
N MET A 440 -4.56 19.89 -10.71
CA MET A 440 -4.26 19.18 -11.95
C MET A 440 -3.67 20.17 -12.96
N ALA A 441 -2.47 19.88 -13.43
CA ALA A 441 -1.73 20.68 -14.40
C ALA A 441 -1.39 19.82 -15.61
N ASP A 442 -1.56 20.38 -16.80
CA ASP A 442 -1.10 19.77 -18.04
C ASP A 442 -0.16 20.70 -18.82
N GLN A 443 0.43 20.17 -19.90
CA GLN A 443 1.43 20.86 -20.72
C GLN A 443 2.63 21.36 -19.89
N THR A 444 2.96 20.64 -18.82
CA THR A 444 4.13 20.96 -17.97
C THR A 444 5.42 20.65 -18.72
N THR A 445 6.34 21.61 -18.78
CA THR A 445 7.61 21.45 -19.52
C THR A 445 8.72 20.85 -18.65
N ASN A 446 8.58 20.92 -17.33
CA ASN A 446 9.51 20.33 -16.37
C ASN A 446 8.74 19.68 -15.21
N GLY A 447 8.55 18.36 -15.29
CA GLY A 447 7.76 17.61 -14.32
C GLY A 447 8.26 17.73 -12.88
N ASN A 448 9.58 17.83 -12.66
CA ASN A 448 10.13 17.99 -11.31
C ASN A 448 9.80 19.35 -10.70
N GLN A 449 9.86 20.42 -11.50
CA GLN A 449 9.47 21.75 -11.05
C GLN A 449 7.96 21.86 -10.84
N ALA A 450 7.16 21.21 -11.69
CA ALA A 450 5.72 21.13 -11.52
C ALA A 450 5.35 20.40 -10.22
N VAL A 451 6.01 19.29 -9.90
CA VAL A 451 5.85 18.57 -8.63
C VAL A 451 6.13 19.47 -7.43
N ILE A 452 7.26 20.20 -7.44
CA ILE A 452 7.61 21.14 -6.37
C ILE A 452 6.59 22.27 -6.27
N ALA A 453 6.09 22.78 -7.40
CA ALA A 453 5.07 23.82 -7.42
C ALA A 453 3.76 23.33 -6.79
N LEU A 454 3.28 22.14 -7.14
CA LEU A 454 2.09 21.54 -6.51
C LEU A 454 2.29 21.30 -5.01
N ASP A 455 3.49 20.91 -4.59
CA ASP A 455 3.81 20.78 -3.16
C ASP A 455 3.70 22.11 -2.41
N ARG A 456 4.15 23.20 -3.02
CA ARG A 456 4.03 24.54 -2.43
C ARG A 456 2.58 24.98 -2.33
N VAL A 457 1.74 24.66 -3.32
CA VAL A 457 0.30 24.95 -3.26
C VAL A 457 -0.35 24.20 -2.09
N ALA A 458 -0.08 22.89 -1.95
CA ALA A 458 -0.60 22.10 -0.83
C ALA A 458 -0.03 22.55 0.53
N ALA A 459 1.24 22.95 0.59
CA ALA A 459 1.84 23.50 1.81
C ALA A 459 1.26 24.87 2.19
N ALA A 460 0.86 25.69 1.22
CA ALA A 460 0.17 26.95 1.47
C ALA A 460 -1.20 26.73 2.12
N LEU A 461 -1.92 25.66 1.74
CA LEU A 461 -3.13 25.25 2.46
C LEU A 461 -2.83 24.90 3.93
N ALA A 462 -1.77 24.14 4.20
CA ALA A 462 -1.40 23.78 5.57
C ALA A 462 -1.05 24.99 6.44
N ALA A 463 -0.46 26.04 5.85
CA ALA A 463 -0.09 27.27 6.54
C ALA A 463 -1.22 28.31 6.63
N CYS A 464 -2.37 28.05 6.02
CA CYS A 464 -3.47 29.00 5.90
C CYS A 464 -4.30 29.03 7.19
N GLY A 465 -4.26 30.15 7.90
CA GLY A 465 -5.27 30.53 8.92
C GLY A 465 -6.18 31.62 8.36
N CYS A 466 -6.58 31.44 7.10
CA CYS A 466 -7.08 32.51 6.23
C CYS A 466 -8.49 32.95 6.64
N ARG A 467 -8.59 33.95 7.52
CA ARG A 467 -9.85 34.50 8.02
C ARG A 467 -10.36 35.70 7.25
#